data_AF-A0A7L2HIU9-F1
#
_entry.id   AF-A0A7L2HIU9-F1
#
_cell.length_a   1.000
_cell.length_b   1.000
_cell.length_c   1.000
_cell.angle_alpha   90.00
_cell.angle_beta   90.00
_cell.angle_gamma   90.00
#
_symmetry.space_group_name_H-M   'P 1'
#
loop_
_entity.id
_entity.type
_entity.pdbx_description
1 polymer ?
#
loop_
_entity_poly.entity_id
_entity_poly.type
_entity_poly.pdbx_seq_one_letter_code
_entity_poly.pdbx_strand_id
1 'polypeptide(L)'
;FIPWKKLYHRYLMKEDTALRRVEQVLQDFAITKEQEGCVLGLIRCVSAIPTGRKVDPSAVLRCLKSHHLFSKAEVCVVNKLPHLQSRTGPENMWAIIAVMVLFSDGVSDIQKLMACLRRPCSTLSVVDVTETLYCIATLLYAMRDRNIAITNRIHYNIFYCLYLMENASVTMQTVEEETQASHCRQDLRSSNWPEVKLTHEQQRILNHKIERGQIVKIMAFAGTGKTSTLVKYAEKFADLNFLYVTFNKAVAERGKSVFPRNVTCKTFHSLAFGSVGKLYKEKGKLNFSKMSVYSISSLIRNREGQSLFIRGKTVSQTLENFFASSDEEICADHTPIWFKNTRGERKLVSQIEKEINVEEAKEIWHKMKKLDEDVEKKYKITCDGYLKLWQLSKPRLSGYDAIFVDEAQDCTPAIVDIVRSQTCGIILVGDPHQQIYTFRGAVNTLYSVPHTHVYYLTQSFRFGPEIAYVGATILDVCKRIRNKTLVGG
;
A
#
# COMPACT_ATOMS: atom_id res chain seq x y z
N PHE A 1 4.56 -28.99 -11.83
CA PHE A 1 5.42 -28.43 -10.76
C PHE A 1 6.33 -27.39 -11.40
N ILE A 2 6.50 -26.20 -10.82
CA ILE A 2 7.23 -25.05 -11.43
C ILE A 2 8.41 -24.67 -10.50
N PRO A 3 9.57 -25.37 -10.60
CA PRO A 3 10.71 -25.21 -9.70
C PRO A 3 11.23 -23.76 -9.56
N TRP A 4 11.42 -23.05 -10.66
CA TRP A 4 11.95 -21.68 -10.66
C TRP A 4 10.97 -20.69 -10.03
N LYS A 5 9.67 -20.87 -10.24
CA LYS A 5 8.64 -20.09 -9.50
C LYS A 5 8.80 -20.27 -8.00
N LYS A 6 8.95 -21.53 -7.55
CA LYS A 6 9.13 -21.86 -6.13
C LYS A 6 10.42 -21.23 -5.60
N LEU A 7 11.53 -21.34 -6.35
CA LEU A 7 12.81 -20.75 -5.96
C LEU A 7 12.75 -19.22 -5.88
N TYR A 8 12.11 -18.56 -6.85
CA TYR A 8 11.90 -17.11 -6.89
C TYR A 8 11.21 -16.61 -5.62
N HIS A 9 10.06 -17.18 -5.27
CA HIS A 9 9.31 -16.76 -4.08
C HIS A 9 10.08 -17.02 -2.78
N ARG A 10 10.77 -18.17 -2.67
CA ARG A 10 11.60 -18.48 -1.50
C ARG A 10 12.81 -17.54 -1.38
N TYR A 11 13.41 -17.15 -2.50
CA TYR A 11 14.48 -16.17 -2.54
C TYR A 11 14.00 -14.78 -2.09
N LEU A 12 12.82 -14.35 -2.54
CA LEU A 12 12.20 -13.10 -2.07
C LEU A 12 11.89 -13.11 -0.56
N MET A 13 11.52 -14.28 -0.02
CA MET A 13 11.31 -14.49 1.42
C MET A 13 12.62 -14.66 2.21
N LYS A 14 13.79 -14.56 1.56
CA LYS A 14 15.10 -14.71 2.18
C LYS A 14 15.31 -16.05 2.90
N GLU A 15 14.73 -17.13 2.37
CA GLU A 15 14.99 -18.48 2.89
C GLU A 15 16.44 -18.90 2.62
N ASP A 16 17.18 -19.34 3.65
CA ASP A 16 18.60 -19.68 3.56
C ASP A 16 18.95 -20.71 2.48
N THR A 17 18.07 -21.71 2.29
CA THR A 17 18.26 -22.74 1.26
C THR A 17 18.14 -22.18 -0.15
N ALA A 18 17.23 -21.22 -0.36
CA ALA A 18 17.03 -20.56 -1.65
C ALA A 18 18.16 -19.58 -1.95
N LEU A 19 18.61 -18.82 -0.93
CA LEU A 19 19.77 -17.94 -1.04
C LEU A 19 21.03 -18.71 -1.47
N ARG A 20 21.35 -19.81 -0.78
CA ARG A 20 22.49 -20.68 -1.12
C ARG A 20 22.35 -21.32 -2.50
N ARG A 21 21.15 -21.77 -2.87
CA ARG A 21 20.92 -22.38 -4.18
C ARG A 21 21.12 -21.37 -5.31
N VAL A 22 20.57 -20.16 -5.17
CA VAL A 22 20.76 -19.10 -6.17
C VAL A 22 22.22 -18.67 -6.22
N GLU A 23 22.92 -18.57 -5.08
CA GLU A 23 24.36 -18.29 -5.05
C GLU A 23 25.18 -19.32 -5.84
N GLN A 24 24.91 -20.61 -5.65
CA GLN A 24 25.56 -21.67 -6.41
C GLN A 24 25.32 -21.50 -7.91
N VAL A 25 24.07 -21.23 -8.33
CA VAL A 25 23.76 -21.00 -9.75
C VAL A 25 24.54 -19.80 -10.30
N LEU A 26 24.62 -18.69 -9.55
CA LEU A 26 25.38 -17.52 -10.01
C LEU A 26 26.87 -17.85 -10.17
N GLN A 27 27.45 -18.68 -9.30
CA GLN A 27 28.84 -19.13 -9.40
C GLN A 27 29.04 -20.08 -10.60
N ASP A 28 28.18 -21.10 -10.75
CA ASP A 28 28.26 -22.10 -11.82
C ASP A 28 28.24 -21.47 -13.22
N PHE A 29 27.54 -20.33 -13.38
CA PHE A 29 27.42 -19.61 -14.64
C PHE A 29 28.26 -18.32 -14.73
N ALA A 30 29.16 -18.10 -13.76
CA ALA A 30 30.04 -16.93 -13.68
C ALA A 30 29.29 -15.57 -13.74
N ILE A 31 28.13 -15.50 -13.07
CA ILE A 31 27.32 -14.30 -12.91
C ILE A 31 27.79 -13.56 -11.65
N THR A 32 28.96 -12.94 -11.73
CA THR A 32 29.55 -12.14 -10.63
C THR A 32 29.79 -10.70 -11.07
N LYS A 33 30.07 -9.81 -10.10
CA LYS A 33 30.27 -8.38 -10.36
C LYS A 33 31.60 -8.12 -11.08
N GLU A 34 32.58 -8.97 -10.84
CA GLU A 34 33.97 -8.85 -11.28
C GLU A 34 34.14 -9.36 -12.72
N GLN A 35 33.20 -10.14 -13.24
CA GLN A 35 33.28 -10.75 -14.57
C GLN A 35 32.67 -9.83 -15.64
N GLU A 36 33.48 -9.44 -16.63
CA GLU A 36 33.02 -8.83 -17.87
C GLU A 36 32.24 -9.88 -18.70
N GLY A 37 30.94 -10.01 -18.44
CA GLY A 37 30.11 -11.04 -19.08
C GLY A 37 29.02 -11.64 -18.21
N CYS A 38 28.72 -11.08 -17.05
CA CYS A 38 27.65 -11.57 -16.16
C CYS A 38 26.29 -11.79 -16.86
N VAL A 39 25.94 -10.92 -17.83
CA VAL A 39 24.73 -11.07 -18.66
C VAL A 39 24.81 -12.30 -19.59
N LEU A 40 26.00 -12.63 -20.12
CA LEU A 40 26.21 -13.85 -20.89
C LEU A 40 26.11 -15.10 -19.99
N GLY A 41 26.54 -15.00 -18.73
CA GLY A 41 26.29 -16.01 -17.71
C GLY A 41 24.80 -16.29 -17.51
N LEU A 42 23.98 -15.24 -17.41
CA LEU A 42 22.52 -15.37 -17.35
C LEU A 42 21.96 -16.10 -18.58
N ILE A 43 22.38 -15.71 -19.78
CA ILE A 43 21.91 -16.35 -21.02
C ILE A 43 22.30 -17.84 -21.04
N ARG A 44 23.55 -18.18 -20.67
CA ARG A 44 24.00 -19.58 -20.55
C ARG A 44 23.18 -20.37 -19.54
N CYS A 45 22.84 -19.77 -18.40
CA CYS A 45 21.98 -20.40 -17.39
C CYS A 45 20.59 -20.70 -17.93
N VAL A 46 19.99 -19.76 -18.69
CA VAL A 46 18.67 -19.94 -19.29
C VAL A 46 18.70 -20.97 -20.42
N SER A 47 19.76 -20.99 -21.22
CA SER A 47 19.98 -21.99 -22.28
C SER A 47 20.11 -23.41 -21.74
N ALA A 48 20.58 -23.58 -20.51
CA ALA A 48 20.71 -24.88 -19.86
C ALA A 48 19.39 -25.43 -19.26
N ILE A 49 18.27 -24.71 -19.38
CA ILE A 49 16.96 -25.16 -18.86
C ILE A 49 16.54 -26.47 -19.56
N PRO A 50 16.22 -27.54 -18.80
CA PRO A 50 15.72 -28.79 -19.38
C PRO A 50 14.46 -28.55 -20.18
N THR A 51 14.44 -29.02 -21.43
CA THR A 51 13.31 -28.84 -22.34
C THR A 51 12.61 -30.18 -22.56
N GLY A 52 11.27 -30.18 -22.52
CA GLY A 52 10.49 -31.39 -22.73
C GLY A 52 10.70 -31.99 -24.12
N ARG A 53 10.71 -33.32 -24.23
CA ARG A 53 10.95 -34.06 -25.50
C ARG A 53 9.95 -33.72 -26.62
N LYS A 54 8.81 -33.13 -26.29
CA LYS A 54 7.74 -32.75 -27.24
C LYS A 54 7.93 -31.35 -27.84
N VAL A 55 8.87 -30.56 -27.33
CA VAL A 55 9.14 -29.22 -27.85
C VAL A 55 9.99 -29.34 -29.10
N ASP A 56 9.52 -28.75 -30.19
CA ASP A 56 10.24 -28.52 -31.44
C ASP A 56 10.81 -27.09 -31.43
N PRO A 57 12.13 -26.91 -31.22
CA PRO A 57 12.76 -25.59 -31.20
C PRO A 57 12.60 -24.83 -32.52
N SER A 58 12.56 -25.54 -33.67
CA SER A 58 12.44 -24.90 -34.98
C SER A 58 11.06 -24.30 -35.19
N ALA A 59 10.01 -24.97 -34.73
CA ALA A 59 8.64 -24.45 -34.74
C ALA A 59 8.51 -23.20 -33.85
N VAL A 60 9.07 -23.24 -32.63
CA VAL A 60 9.07 -22.10 -31.71
C VAL A 60 9.78 -20.89 -32.32
N LEU A 61 11.00 -21.08 -32.84
CA LEU A 61 11.77 -20.02 -33.49
C LEU A 61 11.01 -19.41 -34.67
N ARG A 62 10.29 -20.23 -35.45
CA ARG A 62 9.42 -19.74 -36.53
C ARG A 62 8.29 -18.84 -36.01
N CYS A 63 7.64 -19.22 -34.91
CA CYS A 63 6.61 -18.38 -34.30
C CYS A 63 7.20 -17.06 -33.75
N LEU A 64 8.47 -17.05 -33.31
CA LEU A 64 9.17 -15.85 -32.83
C LEU A 64 9.58 -14.87 -33.94
N LYS A 65 9.75 -15.31 -35.19
CA LYS A 65 10.18 -14.45 -36.32
C LYS A 65 9.29 -13.21 -36.54
N SER A 66 8.02 -13.26 -36.15
CA SER A 66 7.12 -12.10 -36.24
C SER A 66 7.35 -11.04 -35.15
N HIS A 67 8.18 -11.32 -34.15
CA HIS A 67 8.50 -10.39 -33.10
C HIS A 67 9.64 -9.46 -33.51
N HIS A 68 9.46 -8.15 -33.36
CA HIS A 68 10.43 -7.14 -33.81
C HIS A 68 11.85 -7.27 -33.19
N LEU A 69 11.98 -7.83 -31.99
CA LEU A 69 13.29 -8.09 -31.35
C LEU A 69 14.00 -9.37 -31.83
N PHE A 70 13.33 -10.24 -32.59
CA PHE A 70 13.87 -11.56 -32.93
C PHE A 70 15.18 -11.47 -33.72
N SER A 71 15.22 -10.69 -34.80
CA SER A 71 16.41 -10.57 -35.65
C SER A 71 17.62 -10.01 -34.90
N LYS A 72 17.40 -9.01 -34.04
CA LYS A 72 18.45 -8.46 -33.18
C LYS A 72 18.97 -9.49 -32.17
N ALA A 73 18.07 -10.26 -31.57
CA ALA A 73 18.44 -11.30 -30.61
C ALA A 73 19.21 -12.43 -31.26
N GLU A 74 18.79 -12.90 -32.44
CA GLU A 74 19.47 -13.94 -33.22
C GLU A 74 20.91 -13.54 -33.56
N VAL A 75 21.10 -12.34 -34.12
CA VAL A 75 22.44 -11.81 -34.45
C VAL A 75 23.31 -11.68 -33.20
N CYS A 76 22.73 -11.25 -32.07
CA CYS A 76 23.46 -11.14 -30.80
C CYS A 76 23.95 -12.51 -30.29
N VAL A 77 23.07 -13.52 -30.29
CA VAL A 77 23.42 -14.89 -29.86
C VAL A 77 24.52 -15.46 -30.76
N VAL A 78 24.40 -15.32 -32.08
CA VAL A 78 25.43 -15.79 -33.03
C VAL A 78 26.79 -15.16 -32.75
N ASN A 79 26.82 -13.83 -32.54
CA ASN A 79 28.09 -13.11 -32.36
C ASN A 79 28.72 -13.30 -30.97
N LYS A 80 27.91 -13.50 -29.92
CA LYS A 80 28.40 -13.56 -28.53
C LYS A 80 28.47 -14.97 -27.95
N LEU A 81 27.75 -15.92 -28.54
CA LEU A 81 27.69 -17.32 -28.10
C LEU A 81 27.80 -18.27 -29.32
N PRO A 82 28.92 -18.22 -30.09
CA PRO A 82 29.06 -18.96 -31.34
C PRO A 82 28.97 -20.48 -31.17
N HIS A 83 29.28 -21.01 -29.98
CA HIS A 83 29.13 -22.43 -29.66
C HIS A 83 27.66 -22.91 -29.68
N LEU A 84 26.68 -22.00 -29.61
CA LEU A 84 25.25 -22.33 -29.74
C LEU A 84 24.78 -22.34 -31.20
N GLN A 85 25.55 -21.79 -32.14
CA GLN A 85 25.18 -21.66 -33.55
C GLN A 85 25.11 -23.03 -34.26
N SER A 86 25.95 -23.99 -33.87
CA SER A 86 25.94 -25.35 -34.43
C SER A 86 24.77 -26.21 -33.94
N ARG A 87 23.98 -25.70 -32.99
CA ARG A 87 22.86 -26.41 -32.36
C ARG A 87 21.54 -25.73 -32.75
N THR A 88 20.81 -26.27 -33.72
CA THR A 88 19.38 -25.97 -33.94
C THR A 88 18.48 -26.53 -32.82
N GLY A 89 19.05 -26.71 -31.63
CA GLY A 89 18.45 -27.34 -30.47
C GLY A 89 17.81 -26.35 -29.50
N PRO A 90 17.29 -26.87 -28.37
CA PRO A 90 16.60 -26.07 -27.36
C PRO A 90 17.47 -24.98 -26.73
N GLU A 91 18.79 -25.19 -26.61
CA GLU A 91 19.71 -24.24 -26.00
C GLU A 91 19.77 -22.90 -26.74
N ASN A 92 19.82 -22.94 -28.07
CA ASN A 92 19.82 -21.75 -28.93
C ASN A 92 18.46 -21.04 -28.89
N MET A 93 17.36 -21.79 -28.88
CA MET A 93 16.01 -21.25 -28.70
C MET A 93 15.89 -20.46 -27.40
N TRP A 94 16.31 -21.05 -26.27
CA TRP A 94 16.27 -20.36 -24.98
C TRP A 94 17.24 -19.18 -24.90
N ALA A 95 18.41 -19.26 -25.56
CA ALA A 95 19.33 -18.13 -25.65
C ALA A 95 18.67 -16.92 -26.34
N ILE A 96 18.01 -17.17 -27.49
CA ILE A 96 17.31 -16.14 -28.25
C ILE A 96 16.17 -15.55 -27.41
N ILE A 97 15.35 -16.39 -26.74
CA ILE A 97 14.28 -15.92 -25.85
C ILE A 97 14.86 -15.06 -24.72
N ALA A 98 15.95 -15.49 -24.07
CA ALA A 98 16.60 -14.74 -23.01
C ALA A 98 17.09 -13.37 -23.50
N VAL A 99 17.72 -13.31 -24.68
CA VAL A 99 18.18 -12.04 -25.28
C VAL A 99 17.00 -11.15 -25.66
N MET A 100 15.91 -11.69 -26.21
CA MET A 100 14.70 -10.92 -26.50
C MET A 100 14.11 -10.29 -25.23
N VAL A 101 14.13 -11.03 -24.10
CA VAL A 101 13.69 -10.50 -22.80
C VAL A 101 14.64 -9.40 -22.32
N LEU A 102 15.96 -9.60 -22.41
CA LEU A 102 16.96 -8.60 -22.03
C LEU A 102 16.90 -7.33 -22.89
N PHE A 103 16.50 -7.45 -24.15
CA PHE A 103 16.33 -6.32 -25.09
C PHE A 103 14.95 -5.66 -25.00
N SER A 104 14.06 -6.12 -24.12
CA SER A 104 12.73 -5.51 -23.97
C SER A 104 12.83 -4.10 -23.39
N ASP A 105 12.20 -3.13 -24.06
CA ASP A 105 12.13 -1.74 -23.59
C ASP A 105 10.99 -1.56 -22.59
N GLY A 106 9.91 -2.31 -22.78
CA GLY A 106 8.72 -2.24 -21.92
C GLY A 106 7.97 -3.55 -21.82
N VAL A 107 6.88 -3.50 -21.07
CA VAL A 107 6.00 -4.64 -20.84
C VAL A 107 5.41 -5.18 -22.15
N SER A 108 5.10 -4.29 -23.10
CA SER A 108 4.50 -4.66 -24.39
C SER A 108 5.35 -5.66 -25.18
N ASP A 109 6.67 -5.57 -25.09
CA ASP A 109 7.57 -6.48 -25.83
C ASP A 109 7.52 -7.88 -25.23
N ILE A 110 7.50 -8.00 -23.90
CA ILE A 110 7.35 -9.30 -23.23
C ILE A 110 5.96 -9.89 -23.51
N GLN A 111 4.91 -9.07 -23.52
CA GLN A 111 3.56 -9.52 -23.88
C GLN A 111 3.48 -10.05 -25.33
N LYS A 112 4.08 -9.34 -26.29
CA LYS A 112 4.15 -9.77 -27.70
C LYS A 112 4.98 -11.04 -27.86
N LEU A 113 6.10 -11.15 -27.14
CA LEU A 113 6.90 -12.38 -27.06
C LEU A 113 6.03 -13.55 -26.58
N MET A 114 5.32 -13.38 -25.47
CA MET A 114 4.40 -14.40 -24.97
C MET A 114 3.27 -14.73 -25.93
N ALA A 115 2.71 -13.74 -26.63
CA ALA A 115 1.70 -13.97 -27.65
C ALA A 115 2.23 -14.82 -28.81
N CYS A 116 3.49 -14.63 -29.22
CA CYS A 116 4.15 -15.48 -30.21
C CYS A 116 4.34 -16.91 -29.68
N LEU A 117 4.78 -17.06 -28.42
CA LEU A 117 5.01 -18.36 -27.77
C LEU A 117 3.73 -19.14 -27.47
N ARG A 118 2.57 -18.46 -27.39
CA ARG A 118 1.25 -19.07 -27.16
C ARG A 118 0.51 -19.46 -28.44
N ARG A 119 1.05 -19.15 -29.63
CA ARG A 119 0.41 -19.54 -30.88
C ARG A 119 0.28 -21.07 -30.96
N PRO A 120 -0.76 -21.62 -31.59
CA PRO A 120 -0.90 -23.08 -31.77
C PRO A 120 0.29 -23.74 -32.49
N CYS A 121 1.05 -22.96 -33.29
CA CYS A 121 2.28 -23.41 -33.94
C CYS A 121 3.44 -23.66 -32.97
N SER A 122 3.39 -23.06 -31.77
CA SER A 122 4.39 -23.21 -30.74
C SER A 122 4.14 -24.50 -30.00
N THR A 123 5.17 -25.34 -29.91
CA THR A 123 5.14 -26.59 -29.16
C THR A 123 5.49 -26.40 -27.67
N LEU A 124 5.70 -25.15 -27.23
CA LEU A 124 5.95 -24.80 -25.83
C LEU A 124 4.66 -24.73 -25.03
N SER A 125 4.67 -25.31 -23.83
CA SER A 125 3.56 -25.14 -22.89
C SER A 125 3.64 -23.79 -22.17
N VAL A 126 2.50 -23.32 -21.65
CA VAL A 126 2.46 -22.13 -20.78
C VAL A 126 3.37 -22.33 -19.55
N VAL A 127 3.48 -23.56 -19.06
CA VAL A 127 4.33 -23.91 -17.92
C VAL A 127 5.81 -23.70 -18.22
N ASP A 128 6.26 -24.10 -19.42
CA ASP A 128 7.67 -23.91 -19.84
C ASP A 128 8.01 -22.42 -19.93
N VAL A 129 7.10 -21.61 -20.50
CA VAL A 129 7.27 -20.15 -20.60
C VAL A 129 7.32 -19.51 -19.21
N THR A 130 6.37 -19.86 -18.33
CA THR A 130 6.32 -19.36 -16.95
C THR A 130 7.60 -19.72 -16.18
N GLU A 131 8.05 -20.98 -16.27
CA GLU A 131 9.26 -21.47 -15.60
C GLU A 131 10.51 -20.68 -16.06
N THR A 132 10.67 -20.47 -17.37
CA THR A 132 11.80 -19.70 -17.92
C THR A 132 11.76 -18.23 -17.50
N LEU A 133 10.58 -17.59 -17.54
CA LEU A 133 10.44 -16.21 -17.07
C LEU A 133 10.77 -16.07 -15.58
N TYR A 134 10.38 -17.04 -14.74
CA TYR A 134 10.79 -17.07 -13.34
C TYR A 134 12.29 -17.30 -13.14
N CYS A 135 12.92 -18.11 -13.99
CA CYS A 135 14.38 -18.26 -13.99
C CYS A 135 15.06 -16.91 -14.24
N ILE A 136 14.70 -16.22 -15.32
CA ILE A 136 15.26 -14.91 -15.66
C ILE A 136 14.97 -13.90 -14.54
N ALA A 137 13.75 -13.84 -14.02
CA ALA A 137 13.39 -12.94 -12.93
C ALA A 137 14.23 -13.21 -11.67
N THR A 138 14.45 -14.47 -11.30
CA THR A 138 15.29 -14.84 -10.16
C THR A 138 16.72 -14.36 -10.35
N LEU A 139 17.31 -14.59 -11.52
CA LEU A 139 18.67 -14.19 -11.83
C LEU A 139 18.82 -12.66 -11.81
N LEU A 140 17.93 -11.93 -12.49
CA LEU A 140 17.95 -10.46 -12.51
C LEU A 140 17.80 -9.86 -11.11
N TYR A 141 16.90 -10.41 -10.29
CA TYR A 141 16.71 -9.96 -8.92
C TYR A 141 17.95 -10.24 -8.07
N ALA A 142 18.56 -11.42 -8.21
CA ALA A 142 19.74 -11.80 -7.47
C ALA A 142 20.99 -10.99 -7.88
N MET A 143 21.16 -10.74 -9.19
CA MET A 143 22.19 -9.84 -9.72
C MET A 143 22.10 -8.45 -9.07
N ARG A 144 20.88 -7.92 -8.98
CA ARG A 144 20.62 -6.63 -8.34
C ARG A 144 20.91 -6.63 -6.84
N ASP A 145 20.52 -7.69 -6.13
CA ASP A 145 20.83 -7.85 -4.71
C ASP A 145 22.35 -7.90 -4.44
N ARG A 146 23.13 -8.39 -5.41
CA ARG A 146 24.61 -8.41 -5.37
C ARG A 146 25.27 -7.15 -5.95
N ASN A 147 24.51 -6.09 -6.19
CA ASN A 147 25.00 -4.84 -6.76
C ASN A 147 25.70 -4.99 -8.13
N ILE A 148 25.28 -5.97 -8.92
CA ILE A 148 25.66 -6.06 -10.34
C ILE A 148 24.85 -5.00 -11.09
N ALA A 149 25.51 -4.22 -11.94
CA ALA A 149 24.90 -3.11 -12.67
C ALA A 149 23.91 -3.63 -13.72
N ILE A 150 22.63 -3.71 -13.36
CA ILE A 150 21.54 -4.09 -14.26
C ILE A 150 20.29 -3.26 -13.97
N THR A 151 19.58 -2.89 -15.02
CA THR A 151 18.33 -2.14 -14.88
C THR A 151 17.25 -3.01 -14.25
N ASN A 152 16.57 -2.48 -13.22
CA ASN A 152 15.44 -3.15 -12.59
C ASN A 152 14.21 -3.23 -13.53
N ARG A 153 14.19 -2.45 -14.61
CA ARG A 153 13.11 -2.44 -15.60
C ARG A 153 12.85 -3.81 -16.19
N ILE A 154 13.90 -4.55 -16.56
CA ILE A 154 13.73 -5.88 -17.18
C ILE A 154 13.06 -6.84 -16.19
N HIS A 155 13.51 -6.85 -14.93
CA HIS A 155 12.88 -7.65 -13.88
C HIS A 155 11.40 -7.26 -13.69
N TYR A 156 11.10 -5.96 -13.64
CA TYR A 156 9.73 -5.47 -13.52
C TYR A 156 8.85 -5.89 -14.70
N ASN A 157 9.36 -5.79 -15.94
CA ASN A 157 8.62 -6.19 -17.15
C ASN A 157 8.23 -7.67 -17.10
N ILE A 158 9.16 -8.53 -16.69
CA ILE A 158 8.91 -9.97 -16.52
C ILE A 158 7.90 -10.21 -15.40
N PHE A 159 8.12 -9.60 -14.23
CA PHE A 159 7.23 -9.73 -13.08
C PHE A 159 5.79 -9.34 -13.42
N TYR A 160 5.62 -8.22 -14.13
CA TYR A 160 4.32 -7.74 -14.58
C TYR A 160 3.60 -8.77 -15.45
N CYS A 161 4.30 -9.31 -16.45
CA CYS A 161 3.74 -10.31 -17.34
C CYS A 161 3.38 -11.59 -16.60
N LEU A 162 4.26 -12.08 -15.71
CA LEU A 162 3.98 -13.22 -14.82
C LEU A 162 2.74 -12.95 -13.95
N TYR A 163 2.63 -11.75 -13.38
CA TYR A 163 1.46 -11.35 -12.60
C TYR A 163 0.17 -11.44 -13.42
N LEU A 164 0.15 -10.92 -14.65
CA LEU A 164 -1.04 -11.03 -15.51
C LEU A 164 -1.38 -12.48 -15.86
N MET A 165 -0.39 -13.32 -16.14
CA MET A 165 -0.62 -14.74 -16.45
C MET A 165 -1.33 -15.46 -15.32
N GLU A 166 -0.90 -15.20 -14.08
CA GLU A 166 -1.40 -15.90 -12.90
C GLU A 166 -2.75 -15.40 -12.45
N ASN A 167 -3.04 -14.13 -12.73
CA ASN A 167 -4.31 -13.51 -12.38
C ASN A 167 -5.33 -13.52 -13.53
N ALA A 168 -5.00 -14.08 -14.70
CA ALA A 168 -5.92 -14.20 -15.83
C ALA A 168 -6.98 -15.31 -15.63
N SER A 169 -6.76 -16.30 -14.76
CA SER A 169 -7.63 -17.49 -14.62
C SER A 169 -9.02 -17.21 -14.03
N VAL A 170 -9.25 -16.07 -13.38
CA VAL A 170 -10.61 -15.63 -12.96
C VAL A 170 -11.46 -15.17 -14.15
N THR A 171 -10.90 -15.11 -15.37
CA THR A 171 -11.64 -14.74 -16.58
C THR A 171 -12.49 -15.87 -17.16
N MET A 172 -12.23 -17.14 -16.83
CA MET A 172 -12.88 -18.28 -17.51
C MET A 172 -13.86 -19.07 -16.62
N GLN A 173 -13.76 -18.97 -15.29
CA GLN A 173 -14.65 -19.74 -14.39
C GLN A 173 -16.10 -19.20 -14.32
N THR A 174 -16.35 -17.95 -14.70
CA THR A 174 -17.73 -17.41 -14.74
C THR A 174 -18.52 -17.85 -15.98
N VAL A 175 -17.90 -18.52 -16.96
CA VAL A 175 -18.59 -18.96 -18.18
C VAL A 175 -19.11 -20.40 -18.07
N GLU A 176 -18.56 -21.22 -17.17
CA GLU A 176 -18.94 -22.64 -17.06
C GLU A 176 -19.96 -22.94 -15.94
N GLU A 177 -20.13 -22.07 -14.95
CA GLU A 177 -21.13 -22.27 -13.88
C GLU A 177 -22.55 -21.77 -14.22
N GLU A 178 -22.75 -21.10 -15.36
CA GLU A 178 -24.08 -20.66 -15.84
C GLU A 178 -24.76 -21.65 -16.82
N THR A 179 -24.53 -22.95 -16.67
CA THR A 179 -25.36 -23.94 -17.38
C THR A 179 -26.02 -24.93 -16.43
N GLN A 180 -27.36 -24.90 -16.48
CA GLN A 180 -28.32 -25.88 -15.94
C GLN A 180 -28.67 -25.81 -14.45
N ALA A 181 -29.30 -24.71 -14.00
CA ALA A 181 -30.48 -24.77 -13.11
C ALA A 181 -30.98 -23.36 -12.71
N SER A 182 -31.78 -22.70 -13.57
CA SER A 182 -32.93 -21.85 -13.17
C SER A 182 -33.40 -21.01 -14.37
N HIS A 183 -34.03 -21.66 -15.35
CA HIS A 183 -35.01 -20.96 -16.18
C HIS A 183 -36.22 -20.64 -15.29
N CYS A 184 -36.78 -19.43 -15.47
CA CYS A 184 -37.91 -18.84 -14.74
C CYS A 184 -37.57 -18.04 -13.47
N ARG A 185 -36.97 -16.85 -13.67
CA ARG A 185 -37.37 -15.56 -13.06
C ARG A 185 -36.48 -14.43 -13.61
N GLN A 186 -36.69 -14.07 -14.88
CA GLN A 186 -36.31 -12.75 -15.37
C GLN A 186 -37.53 -11.86 -15.20
N ASP A 187 -37.42 -10.82 -14.37
CA ASP A 187 -37.98 -9.51 -14.72
C ASP A 187 -37.53 -8.41 -13.76
N LEU A 188 -37.09 -7.30 -14.38
CA LEU A 188 -36.86 -5.95 -13.84
C LEU A 188 -35.73 -5.74 -12.82
N ARG A 189 -34.50 -5.52 -13.33
CA ARG A 189 -33.61 -4.36 -13.04
C ARG A 189 -32.22 -4.56 -13.68
N SER A 190 -32.16 -4.52 -15.02
CA SER A 190 -30.89 -4.49 -15.73
C SER A 190 -30.24 -3.10 -15.57
N SER A 191 -29.36 -2.98 -14.58
CA SER A 191 -28.49 -1.82 -14.43
C SER A 191 -27.32 -2.00 -15.39
N ASN A 192 -27.24 -1.17 -16.43
CA ASN A 192 -26.22 -1.18 -17.50
C ASN A 192 -24.82 -0.72 -17.03
N TRP A 193 -24.35 -1.20 -15.88
CA TRP A 193 -23.00 -0.95 -15.39
C TRP A 193 -22.14 -2.19 -15.72
N PRO A 194 -21.00 -2.05 -16.41
CA PRO A 194 -20.12 -3.18 -16.65
C PRO A 194 -19.75 -3.82 -15.31
N GLU A 195 -19.96 -5.12 -15.21
CA GLU A 195 -19.68 -5.88 -14.00
C GLU A 195 -18.22 -5.67 -13.61
N VAL A 196 -17.99 -5.03 -12.46
CA VAL A 196 -16.65 -4.64 -12.02
C VAL A 196 -15.90 -5.91 -11.64
N LYS A 197 -15.03 -6.37 -12.54
CA LYS A 197 -14.21 -7.56 -12.33
C LYS A 197 -13.20 -7.33 -11.22
N LEU A 198 -13.30 -8.14 -10.16
CA LEU A 198 -12.43 -8.06 -8.99
C LEU A 198 -11.10 -8.78 -9.23
N THR A 199 -10.02 -8.27 -8.63
CA THR A 199 -8.74 -9.00 -8.59
C THR A 199 -8.81 -10.18 -7.61
N HIS A 200 -7.90 -11.14 -7.74
CA HIS A 200 -7.75 -12.22 -6.76
C HIS A 200 -7.49 -11.70 -5.34
N GLU A 201 -6.76 -10.59 -5.21
CA GLU A 201 -6.49 -9.95 -3.93
C GLU A 201 -7.77 -9.37 -3.31
N GLN A 202 -8.60 -8.69 -4.11
CA GLN A 202 -9.92 -8.21 -3.68
C GLN A 202 -10.83 -9.38 -3.33
N GLN A 203 -10.87 -10.44 -4.14
CA GLN A 203 -11.69 -11.60 -3.87
C GLN A 203 -11.30 -12.31 -2.56
N ARG A 204 -10.00 -12.40 -2.24
CA ARG A 204 -9.53 -12.94 -0.96
C ARG A 204 -10.05 -12.13 0.23
N ILE A 205 -10.05 -10.80 0.11
CA ILE A 205 -10.63 -9.92 1.14
C ILE A 205 -12.13 -10.16 1.26
N LEU A 206 -12.86 -10.25 0.15
CA LEU A 206 -14.29 -10.52 0.16
C LEU A 206 -14.65 -11.92 0.67
N ASN A 207 -13.74 -12.88 0.60
CA ASN A 207 -13.95 -14.23 1.14
C ASN A 207 -13.73 -14.29 2.66
N HIS A 208 -13.15 -13.26 3.25
CA HIS A 208 -12.98 -13.14 4.70
C HIS A 208 -14.26 -12.56 5.32
N LYS A 209 -15.07 -13.38 6.01
CA LYS A 209 -16.17 -12.86 6.82
C LYS A 209 -15.61 -12.33 8.14
N ILE A 210 -15.72 -11.02 8.37
CA ILE A 210 -15.24 -10.37 9.60
C ILE A 210 -16.01 -10.88 10.83
N GLU A 211 -15.28 -11.17 11.91
CA GLU A 211 -15.84 -11.55 13.21
C GLU A 211 -15.55 -10.50 14.29
N ARG A 212 -16.29 -10.57 15.40
CA ARG A 212 -16.09 -9.66 16.54
C ARG A 212 -14.67 -9.81 17.11
N GLY A 213 -14.05 -8.68 17.44
CA GLY A 213 -12.68 -8.62 17.95
C GLY A 213 -11.58 -8.81 16.89
N GLN A 214 -11.91 -9.18 15.64
CA GLN A 214 -10.91 -9.26 14.58
C GLN A 214 -10.48 -7.87 14.14
N ILE A 215 -9.17 -7.70 13.94
CA ILE A 215 -8.57 -6.54 13.28
C ILE A 215 -7.94 -7.02 11.98
N VAL A 216 -8.51 -6.60 10.86
CA VAL A 216 -8.05 -6.90 9.51
C VAL A 216 -7.36 -5.66 8.94
N LYS A 217 -6.15 -5.83 8.39
CA LYS A 217 -5.44 -4.79 7.66
C LYS A 217 -5.47 -5.06 6.17
N ILE A 218 -5.75 -4.04 5.38
CA ILE A 218 -5.66 -4.05 3.93
C ILE A 218 -4.59 -3.03 3.54
N MET A 219 -3.40 -3.55 3.24
CA MET A 219 -2.23 -2.78 2.84
C MET A 219 -2.29 -2.54 1.33
N ALA A 220 -2.60 -1.33 0.92
CA ALA A 220 -2.91 -1.03 -0.47
C ALA A 220 -1.92 -0.04 -1.06
N PHE A 221 -1.56 -0.21 -2.33
CA PHE A 221 -0.88 0.86 -3.08
C PHE A 221 -1.87 1.87 -3.65
N ALA A 222 -1.33 2.99 -4.14
CA ALA A 222 -2.06 4.03 -4.85
C ALA A 222 -2.91 3.46 -6.01
N GLY A 223 -4.20 3.85 -6.04
CA GLY A 223 -5.08 3.52 -7.17
C GLY A 223 -5.62 2.10 -7.20
N THR A 224 -5.38 1.28 -6.18
CA THR A 224 -5.73 -0.15 -6.14
C THR A 224 -7.18 -0.47 -5.79
N GLY A 225 -8.04 0.55 -5.68
CA GLY A 225 -9.47 0.36 -5.42
C GLY A 225 -9.82 0.08 -3.95
N LYS A 226 -9.11 0.68 -2.98
CA LYS A 226 -9.39 0.58 -1.52
C LYS A 226 -10.88 0.76 -1.17
N THR A 227 -11.43 1.93 -1.46
CA THR A 227 -12.83 2.26 -1.17
C THR A 227 -13.79 1.38 -1.96
N SER A 228 -13.50 1.09 -3.24
CA SER A 228 -14.31 0.16 -4.05
C SER A 228 -14.35 -1.25 -3.45
N THR A 229 -13.24 -1.72 -2.88
CA THR A 229 -13.15 -3.02 -2.21
C THR A 229 -14.04 -3.04 -0.98
N LEU A 230 -14.03 -1.97 -0.18
CA LEU A 230 -14.94 -1.85 0.98
C LEU A 230 -16.41 -1.78 0.57
N VAL A 231 -16.74 -1.09 -0.53
CA VAL A 231 -18.11 -1.05 -1.07
C VAL A 231 -18.57 -2.45 -1.44
N LYS A 232 -17.77 -3.19 -2.23
CA LYS A 232 -18.07 -4.57 -2.63
C LYS A 232 -18.13 -5.54 -1.44
N TYR A 233 -17.30 -5.32 -0.43
CA TYR A 233 -17.36 -6.07 0.82
C TYR A 233 -18.70 -5.84 1.54
N ALA A 234 -19.15 -4.59 1.68
CA ALA A 234 -20.43 -4.27 2.31
C ALA A 234 -21.65 -4.76 1.52
N GLU A 235 -21.58 -4.74 0.18
CA GLU A 235 -22.60 -5.33 -0.69
C GLU A 235 -22.71 -6.85 -0.50
N LYS A 236 -21.57 -7.55 -0.39
CA LYS A 236 -21.55 -9.01 -0.20
C LYS A 236 -22.13 -9.44 1.15
N PHE A 237 -21.87 -8.66 2.20
CA PHE A 237 -22.36 -8.91 3.55
C PHE A 237 -23.49 -7.94 3.91
N ALA A 238 -24.55 -7.95 3.10
CA ALA A 238 -25.68 -7.01 3.21
C ALA A 238 -26.44 -7.10 4.54
N ASP A 239 -26.39 -8.27 5.19
CA ASP A 239 -26.98 -8.59 6.48
C ASP A 239 -26.19 -8.05 7.69
N LEU A 240 -24.98 -7.52 7.47
CA LEU A 240 -24.16 -6.87 8.51
C LEU A 240 -24.28 -5.35 8.42
N ASN A 241 -24.15 -4.68 9.57
CA ASN A 241 -24.13 -3.21 9.66
C ASN A 241 -22.71 -2.70 9.82
N PHE A 242 -22.33 -1.71 9.01
CA PHE A 242 -20.99 -1.17 8.98
C PHE A 242 -20.94 0.31 9.30
N LEU A 243 -19.86 0.73 9.97
CA LEU A 243 -19.50 2.13 10.11
C LEU A 243 -18.26 2.42 9.28
N TYR A 244 -18.40 3.25 8.24
CA TYR A 244 -17.29 3.76 7.46
C TYR A 244 -16.79 5.08 8.04
N VAL A 245 -15.52 5.12 8.42
CA VAL A 245 -14.86 6.29 8.98
C VAL A 245 -13.61 6.65 8.17
N THR A 246 -13.46 7.94 7.89
CA THR A 246 -12.29 8.49 7.20
C THR A 246 -11.89 9.84 7.79
N PHE A 247 -10.65 10.28 7.54
CA PHE A 247 -10.16 11.58 7.98
C PHE A 247 -10.75 12.75 7.16
N ASN A 248 -10.91 12.57 5.85
CA ASN A 248 -11.30 13.67 4.96
C ASN A 248 -12.81 13.71 4.74
N LYS A 249 -13.43 14.87 5.02
CA LYS A 249 -14.87 15.09 4.80
C LYS A 249 -15.28 14.83 3.35
N ALA A 250 -14.48 15.20 2.36
CA ALA A 250 -14.80 14.95 0.96
C ALA A 250 -14.87 13.44 0.64
N VAL A 251 -14.02 12.63 1.27
CA VAL A 251 -14.03 11.17 1.14
C VAL A 251 -15.27 10.59 1.83
N ALA A 252 -15.64 11.10 3.01
CA ALA A 252 -16.85 10.67 3.70
C ALA A 252 -18.14 10.98 2.90
N GLU A 253 -18.23 12.17 2.30
CA GLU A 253 -19.38 12.54 1.46
C GLU A 253 -19.45 11.69 0.18
N ARG A 254 -18.31 11.44 -0.47
CA ARG A 254 -18.26 10.49 -1.59
C ARG A 254 -18.65 9.08 -1.15
N GLY A 255 -18.26 8.67 0.05
CA GLY A 255 -18.67 7.41 0.67
C GLY A 255 -20.20 7.28 0.71
N LYS A 256 -20.91 8.31 1.19
CA LYS A 256 -22.38 8.29 1.27
C LYS A 256 -23.07 8.07 -0.09
N SER A 257 -22.46 8.50 -1.19
CA SER A 257 -23.04 8.30 -2.52
C SER A 257 -22.76 6.92 -3.13
N VAL A 258 -21.75 6.19 -2.64
CA VAL A 258 -21.31 4.91 -3.24
C VAL A 258 -21.54 3.69 -2.37
N PHE A 259 -21.56 3.84 -1.04
CA PHE A 259 -21.77 2.70 -0.15
C PHE A 259 -23.25 2.28 -0.10
N PRO A 260 -23.53 0.98 0.08
CA PRO A 260 -24.89 0.48 0.28
C PRO A 260 -25.50 0.96 1.61
N ARG A 261 -26.82 0.76 1.76
CA ARG A 261 -27.62 1.30 2.87
C ARG A 261 -27.24 0.77 4.25
N ASN A 262 -26.59 -0.39 4.32
CA ASN A 262 -26.08 -0.98 5.56
C ASN A 262 -24.78 -0.32 6.07
N VAL A 263 -24.29 0.73 5.41
CA VAL A 263 -23.07 1.45 5.80
C VAL A 263 -23.37 2.89 6.21
N THR A 264 -23.02 3.24 7.44
CA THR A 264 -23.04 4.63 7.90
C THR A 264 -21.70 5.30 7.62
N CYS A 265 -21.67 6.36 6.82
CA CYS A 265 -20.43 7.07 6.47
C CYS A 265 -20.24 8.36 7.28
N LYS A 266 -19.12 8.47 8.01
CA LYS A 266 -18.80 9.61 8.89
C LYS A 266 -17.30 9.93 8.87
N THR A 267 -16.92 11.09 9.42
CA THR A 267 -15.55 11.35 9.86
C THR A 267 -15.44 11.18 11.38
N PHE A 268 -14.25 10.89 11.90
CA PHE A 268 -14.02 10.83 13.37
C PHE A 268 -14.47 12.12 14.07
N HIS A 269 -14.11 13.28 13.51
CA HIS A 269 -14.56 14.57 14.03
C HIS A 269 -16.08 14.73 13.99
N SER A 270 -16.79 14.21 12.98
CA SER A 270 -18.27 14.29 12.95
C SER A 270 -18.95 13.40 14.00
N LEU A 271 -18.37 12.23 14.32
CA LEU A 271 -18.82 11.39 15.43
C LEU A 271 -18.62 12.11 16.77
N ALA A 272 -17.41 12.61 17.01
CA ALA A 272 -17.08 13.37 18.22
C ALA A 272 -17.89 14.67 18.34
N PHE A 273 -18.17 15.35 17.22
CA PHE A 273 -18.99 16.55 17.21
C PHE A 273 -20.43 16.25 17.63
N GLY A 274 -21.02 15.14 17.16
CA GLY A 274 -22.35 14.72 17.56
C GLY A 274 -22.47 14.43 19.06
N SER A 275 -21.42 13.84 19.66
CA SER A 275 -21.40 13.45 21.07
C SER A 275 -21.00 14.56 22.03
N VAL A 276 -19.99 15.37 21.67
CA VAL A 276 -19.36 16.37 22.56
C VAL A 276 -19.38 17.75 21.94
N GLY A 277 -18.96 17.89 20.69
CA GLY A 277 -18.74 19.19 20.06
C GLY A 277 -20.00 20.08 19.90
N LYS A 278 -21.19 19.47 19.75
CA LYS A 278 -22.47 20.20 19.61
C LYS A 278 -22.76 21.07 20.84
N LEU A 279 -22.53 20.54 22.05
CA LEU A 279 -22.74 21.26 23.31
C LEU A 279 -21.85 22.51 23.40
N TYR A 280 -20.57 22.39 23.02
CA TYR A 280 -19.64 23.52 22.98
C TYR A 280 -20.01 24.55 21.91
N LYS A 281 -20.57 24.11 20.77
CA LYS A 281 -21.08 25.01 19.73
C LYS A 281 -22.25 25.84 20.24
N GLU A 282 -23.22 25.21 20.88
CA GLU A 282 -24.43 25.86 21.42
C GLU A 282 -24.09 26.88 22.52
N LYS A 283 -23.07 26.58 23.33
CA LYS A 283 -22.54 27.50 24.36
C LYS A 283 -21.58 28.58 23.81
N GLY A 284 -21.36 28.64 22.49
CA GLY A 284 -20.45 29.62 21.87
C GLY A 284 -18.96 29.43 22.20
N LYS A 285 -18.58 28.29 22.77
CA LYS A 285 -17.22 27.96 23.22
C LYS A 285 -16.43 27.12 22.21
N LEU A 286 -17.02 26.83 21.04
CA LEU A 286 -16.33 26.11 19.97
C LEU A 286 -15.56 27.05 19.04
N ASN A 287 -14.31 26.69 18.76
CA ASN A 287 -13.51 27.22 17.66
C ASN A 287 -13.32 26.11 16.62
N PHE A 288 -13.78 26.34 15.39
CA PHE A 288 -13.63 25.35 14.31
C PHE A 288 -12.18 25.20 13.83
N SER A 289 -11.34 26.19 14.12
CA SER A 289 -9.92 26.21 13.76
C SER A 289 -9.04 25.95 14.98
N LYS A 290 -7.74 25.71 14.73
CA LYS A 290 -6.73 25.72 15.79
C LYS A 290 -6.73 27.07 16.51
N MET A 291 -6.40 27.06 17.79
CA MET A 291 -6.20 28.31 18.53
C MET A 291 -5.02 29.07 17.93
N SER A 292 -5.20 30.36 17.66
CA SER A 292 -4.10 31.18 17.15
C SER A 292 -3.03 31.35 18.23
N VAL A 293 -1.76 31.46 17.82
CA VAL A 293 -0.65 31.72 18.75
C VAL A 293 -0.91 33.00 19.54
N TYR A 294 -1.52 34.01 18.91
CA TYR A 294 -1.93 35.24 19.59
C TYR A 294 -2.97 34.98 20.69
N SER A 295 -3.99 34.18 20.40
CA SER A 295 -5.01 33.79 21.38
C SER A 295 -4.41 33.01 22.54
N ILE A 296 -3.44 32.12 22.31
CA ILE A 296 -2.75 31.42 23.40
C ILE A 296 -1.86 32.38 24.19
N SER A 297 -1.15 33.28 23.51
CA SER A 297 -0.22 34.24 24.13
C SER A 297 -0.93 35.19 25.11
N SER A 298 -2.22 35.48 24.90
CA SER A 298 -3.03 36.29 25.82
C SER A 298 -3.62 35.52 27.01
N LEU A 299 -3.44 34.20 27.06
CA LEU A 299 -3.92 33.32 28.14
C LEU A 299 -2.80 32.83 29.06
N ILE A 300 -1.54 32.94 28.62
CA ILE A 300 -0.36 32.50 29.38
C ILE A 300 0.21 33.64 30.24
N ARG A 301 0.97 33.29 31.29
CA ARG A 301 1.52 34.28 32.21
C ARG A 301 2.69 35.01 31.57
N ASN A 302 2.82 36.32 31.78
CA ASN A 302 4.02 37.04 31.38
C ASN A 302 5.20 36.64 32.29
N ARG A 303 6.34 36.28 31.70
CA ARG A 303 7.56 35.91 32.43
C ARG A 303 8.71 36.72 31.85
N GLU A 304 9.47 37.36 32.72
CA GLU A 304 10.57 38.24 32.34
C GLU A 304 11.62 37.49 31.51
N GLY A 305 12.16 38.15 30.49
CA GLY A 305 13.16 37.57 29.59
C GLY A 305 12.63 36.53 28.58
N GLN A 306 11.33 36.24 28.56
CA GLN A 306 10.74 35.28 27.61
C GLN A 306 9.76 35.93 26.63
N SER A 307 9.85 35.57 25.35
CA SER A 307 8.89 36.04 24.33
C SER A 307 7.55 35.32 24.47
N LEU A 308 6.49 36.08 24.73
CA LEU A 308 5.11 35.57 24.79
C LEU A 308 4.71 34.83 23.51
N PHE A 309 5.11 35.32 22.33
CA PHE A 309 4.78 34.67 21.07
C PHE A 309 5.44 33.29 20.92
N ILE A 310 6.73 33.18 21.27
CA ILE A 310 7.44 31.90 21.25
C ILE A 310 6.78 30.92 22.21
N ARG A 311 6.44 31.36 23.42
CA ARG A 311 5.77 30.54 24.42
C ARG A 311 4.37 30.14 23.99
N GLY A 312 3.60 31.07 23.44
CA GLY A 312 2.29 30.76 22.86
C GLY A 312 2.38 29.69 21.79
N LYS A 313 3.46 29.67 21.00
CA LYS A 313 3.72 28.62 20.01
C LYS A 313 4.08 27.27 20.66
N THR A 314 4.94 27.23 21.68
CA THR A 314 5.32 25.98 22.36
C THR A 314 4.15 25.39 23.16
N VAL A 315 3.36 26.21 23.84
CA VAL A 315 2.13 25.81 24.55
C VAL A 315 1.08 25.32 23.56
N SER A 316 0.87 26.04 22.44
CA SER A 316 -0.03 25.59 21.38
C SER A 316 0.39 24.23 20.82
N GLN A 317 1.67 24.02 20.53
CA GLN A 317 2.16 22.71 20.06
C GLN A 317 1.97 21.62 21.11
N THR A 318 2.15 21.95 22.40
CA THR A 318 1.95 21.01 23.52
C THR A 318 0.50 20.53 23.58
N LEU A 319 -0.47 21.44 23.45
CA LEU A 319 -1.89 21.10 23.38
C LEU A 319 -2.20 20.21 22.17
N GLU A 320 -1.69 20.57 20.99
CA GLU A 320 -1.95 19.81 19.76
C GLU A 320 -1.35 18.40 19.80
N ASN A 321 -0.15 18.25 20.38
CA ASN A 321 0.47 16.94 20.60
C ASN A 321 -0.35 16.09 21.57
N PHE A 322 -0.87 16.69 22.65
CA PHE A 322 -1.78 16.01 23.58
C PHE A 322 -3.12 15.63 22.94
N PHE A 323 -3.70 16.49 22.11
CA PHE A 323 -4.95 16.17 21.40
C PHE A 323 -4.77 15.02 20.41
N ALA A 324 -3.58 14.87 19.83
CA ALA A 324 -3.25 13.77 18.95
C ALA A 324 -2.85 12.48 19.69
N SER A 325 -2.40 12.54 20.95
CA SER A 325 -1.92 11.39 21.72
C SER A 325 -3.05 10.54 22.31
N SER A 326 -2.73 9.31 22.72
CA SER A 326 -3.63 8.44 23.49
C SER A 326 -3.67 8.77 24.99
N ASP A 327 -2.84 9.69 25.45
CA ASP A 327 -2.58 9.88 26.89
C ASP A 327 -3.76 10.53 27.61
N GLU A 328 -4.02 10.13 28.86
CA GLU A 328 -5.15 10.67 29.64
C GLU A 328 -4.87 12.10 30.15
N GLU A 329 -3.59 12.46 30.33
CA GLU A 329 -3.16 13.78 30.80
C GLU A 329 -2.00 14.39 29.99
N ILE A 330 -1.86 15.71 30.07
CA ILE A 330 -0.74 16.43 29.47
C ILE A 330 0.54 16.18 30.30
N CYS A 331 1.53 15.53 29.70
CA CYS A 331 2.88 15.35 30.24
C CYS A 331 3.96 16.07 29.41
N ALA A 332 5.22 15.99 29.87
CA ALA A 332 6.39 16.61 29.23
C ALA A 332 6.67 16.09 27.81
N ASP A 333 6.26 14.86 27.48
CA ASP A 333 6.46 14.27 26.14
C ASP A 333 5.63 14.98 25.05
N HIS A 334 4.57 15.69 25.44
CA HIS A 334 3.81 16.53 24.52
C HIS A 334 4.53 17.82 24.15
N THR A 335 5.56 18.23 24.89
CA THR A 335 6.27 19.48 24.61
C THR A 335 7.19 19.32 23.38
N PRO A 336 7.35 20.36 22.55
CA PRO A 336 8.29 20.29 21.44
C PRO A 336 9.73 20.15 21.95
N ILE A 337 10.56 19.38 21.23
CA ILE A 337 12.00 19.27 21.55
C ILE A 337 12.75 20.55 21.18
N TRP A 338 12.30 21.23 20.11
CA TRP A 338 12.95 22.41 19.55
C TRP A 338 11.94 23.51 19.26
N PHE A 339 12.38 24.76 19.39
CA PHE A 339 11.64 25.93 18.91
C PHE A 339 12.55 26.86 18.09
N LYS A 340 11.95 27.77 17.33
CA LYS A 340 12.67 28.85 16.65
C LYS A 340 12.53 30.13 17.46
N ASN A 341 13.64 30.78 17.78
CA ASN A 341 13.61 32.06 18.50
C ASN A 341 13.21 33.23 17.57
N THR A 342 13.21 34.45 18.10
CA THR A 342 12.86 35.68 17.35
C THR A 342 13.84 35.98 16.20
N ARG A 343 15.04 35.39 16.21
CA ARG A 343 16.04 35.49 15.14
C ARG A 343 15.96 34.33 14.14
N GLY A 344 15.00 33.42 14.32
CA GLY A 344 14.84 32.22 13.48
C GLY A 344 15.77 31.06 13.82
N GLU A 345 16.64 31.21 14.83
CA GLU A 345 17.58 30.19 15.28
C GLU A 345 16.84 29.05 15.98
N ARG A 346 17.21 27.81 15.67
CA ARG A 346 16.65 26.61 16.31
C ARG A 346 17.31 26.39 17.66
N LYS A 347 16.54 26.47 18.74
CA LYS A 347 16.99 26.25 20.13
C LYS A 347 16.28 25.06 20.76
N LEU A 348 16.99 24.34 21.63
CA LEU A 348 16.43 23.24 22.41
C LEU A 348 15.48 23.83 23.46
N VAL A 349 14.33 23.19 23.70
CA VAL A 349 13.48 23.52 24.84
C VAL A 349 14.11 22.92 26.09
N SER A 350 14.50 23.78 27.04
CA SER A 350 15.06 23.37 28.33
C SER A 350 14.03 22.65 29.20
N GLN A 351 14.48 21.86 30.18
CA GLN A 351 13.59 21.12 31.07
C GLN A 351 12.61 22.04 31.82
N ILE A 352 13.10 23.19 32.30
CA ILE A 352 12.28 24.20 32.97
C ILE A 352 11.21 24.76 32.01
N GLU A 353 11.56 25.04 30.75
CA GLU A 353 10.57 25.49 29.76
C GLU A 353 9.53 24.41 29.45
N LYS A 354 9.90 23.13 29.46
CA LYS A 354 8.93 22.03 29.31
C LYS A 354 7.93 22.01 30.45
N GLU A 355 8.39 22.13 31.69
CA GLU A 355 7.53 22.17 32.89
C GLU A 355 6.55 23.34 32.83
N ILE A 356 7.04 24.54 32.45
CA ILE A 356 6.19 25.73 32.25
C ILE A 356 5.15 25.49 31.14
N ASN A 357 5.56 24.93 30.00
CA ASN A 357 4.64 24.65 28.89
C ASN A 357 3.54 23.66 29.30
N VAL A 358 3.88 22.63 30.09
CA VAL A 358 2.92 21.65 30.60
C VAL A 358 1.95 22.30 31.58
N GLU A 359 2.45 23.07 32.55
CA GLU A 359 1.62 23.78 33.54
C GLU A 359 0.58 24.67 32.84
N GLU A 360 1.03 25.50 31.90
CA GLU A 360 0.15 26.42 31.17
C GLU A 360 -0.81 25.71 30.23
N ALA A 361 -0.36 24.64 29.56
CA ALA A 361 -1.24 23.82 28.73
C ALA A 361 -2.31 23.12 29.58
N LYS A 362 -1.98 22.63 30.78
CA LYS A 362 -2.94 22.06 31.74
C LYS A 362 -3.96 23.10 32.20
N GLU A 363 -3.51 24.31 32.52
CA GLU A 363 -4.41 25.41 32.93
C GLU A 363 -5.39 25.77 31.80
N ILE A 364 -4.89 25.94 30.57
CA ILE A 364 -5.71 26.24 29.39
C ILE A 364 -6.68 25.09 29.12
N TRP A 365 -6.23 23.84 29.14
CA TRP A 365 -7.08 22.67 28.92
C TRP A 365 -8.18 22.55 29.97
N HIS A 366 -7.85 22.77 31.24
CA HIS A 366 -8.82 22.76 32.33
C HIS A 366 -9.95 23.79 32.09
N LYS A 367 -9.58 25.03 31.73
CA LYS A 367 -10.55 26.09 31.42
C LYS A 367 -11.31 25.84 30.11
N MET A 368 -10.69 25.23 29.10
CA MET A 368 -11.37 24.83 27.86
C MET A 368 -12.54 23.87 28.13
N LYS A 369 -12.44 23.00 29.15
CA LYS A 369 -13.47 22.00 29.49
C LYS A 369 -14.71 22.54 30.21
N LYS A 370 -14.57 23.64 30.96
CA LYS A 370 -15.69 24.20 31.72
C LYS A 370 -16.77 24.76 30.79
N LEU A 371 -18.05 24.66 31.12
CA LEU A 371 -19.14 25.18 30.25
C LEU A 371 -19.86 26.41 30.82
N ASP A 372 -19.72 26.68 32.13
CA ASP A 372 -20.66 27.55 32.88
C ASP A 372 -20.11 28.93 33.30
N GLU A 373 -19.05 29.45 32.66
CA GLU A 373 -18.53 30.78 32.99
C GLU A 373 -18.59 31.75 31.79
N ASP A 374 -19.41 32.80 31.89
CA ASP A 374 -19.55 33.87 30.88
C ASP A 374 -18.23 34.63 30.62
N VAL A 375 -17.32 34.62 31.60
CA VAL A 375 -15.98 35.25 31.55
C VAL A 375 -14.97 34.41 30.74
N GLU A 376 -15.23 33.11 30.53
CA GLU A 376 -14.29 32.16 29.91
C GLU A 376 -14.45 31.98 28.40
N LYS A 377 -15.25 32.82 27.70
CA LYS A 377 -15.41 32.75 26.23
C LYS A 377 -14.09 32.87 25.43
N LYS A 378 -12.99 33.29 26.10
CA LYS A 378 -11.63 33.31 25.56
C LYS A 378 -11.01 31.89 25.41
N TYR A 379 -11.38 30.95 26.27
CA TYR A 379 -10.85 29.57 26.29
C TYR A 379 -11.71 28.65 25.42
N LYS A 380 -11.64 28.81 24.10
CA LYS A 380 -12.45 28.02 23.18
C LYS A 380 -11.88 26.61 22.98
N ILE A 381 -12.75 25.61 22.96
CA ILE A 381 -12.36 24.25 22.57
C ILE A 381 -12.18 24.19 21.04
N THR A 382 -11.15 23.50 20.57
CA THR A 382 -10.92 23.28 19.13
C THR A 382 -11.60 22.01 18.64
N CYS A 383 -11.57 21.77 17.32
CA CYS A 383 -12.03 20.49 16.76
C CYS A 383 -11.26 19.28 17.32
N ASP A 384 -9.95 19.40 17.44
CA ASP A 384 -9.12 18.33 18.01
C ASP A 384 -9.29 18.25 19.54
N GLY A 385 -9.62 19.36 20.21
CA GLY A 385 -9.95 19.40 21.63
C GLY A 385 -11.22 18.62 21.98
N TYR A 386 -12.34 18.81 21.25
CA TYR A 386 -13.54 18.00 21.52
C TYR A 386 -13.36 16.54 21.08
N LEU A 387 -12.54 16.28 20.06
CA LEU A 387 -12.17 14.92 19.67
C LEU A 387 -11.39 14.24 20.80
N LYS A 388 -10.47 14.97 21.45
CA LYS A 388 -9.75 14.50 22.63
C LYS A 388 -10.70 14.20 23.79
N LEU A 389 -11.67 15.08 24.08
CA LEU A 389 -12.70 14.78 25.10
C LEU A 389 -13.50 13.53 24.78
N TRP A 390 -13.87 13.35 23.52
CA TRP A 390 -14.57 12.16 23.08
C TRP A 390 -13.71 10.90 23.20
N GLN A 391 -12.41 10.98 22.89
CA GLN A 391 -11.47 9.87 23.14
C GLN A 391 -11.40 9.53 24.64
N LEU A 392 -11.21 10.53 25.49
CA LEU A 392 -11.13 10.37 26.95
C LEU A 392 -12.42 9.79 27.56
N SER A 393 -13.58 10.01 26.94
CA SER A 393 -14.84 9.40 27.40
C SER A 393 -14.96 7.90 27.07
N LYS A 394 -13.95 7.30 26.42
CA LYS A 394 -13.89 5.87 26.03
C LYS A 394 -15.17 5.43 25.29
N PRO A 395 -15.46 6.04 24.12
CA PRO A 395 -16.76 5.92 23.49
C PRO A 395 -16.94 4.52 22.92
N ARG A 396 -18.17 3.99 23.01
CA ARG A 396 -18.54 2.71 22.41
C ARG A 396 -19.42 2.97 21.18
N LEU A 397 -18.93 2.53 20.02
CA LEU A 397 -19.61 2.64 18.73
C LEU A 397 -20.52 1.41 18.55
N SER A 398 -21.63 1.39 19.29
CA SER A 398 -22.62 0.30 19.24
C SER A 398 -23.47 0.34 17.97
N GLY A 399 -24.05 -0.81 17.61
CA GLY A 399 -24.95 -0.94 16.45
C GLY A 399 -24.25 -1.28 15.13
N TYR A 400 -22.95 -1.59 15.17
CA TYR A 400 -22.17 -2.00 14.01
C TYR A 400 -21.49 -3.34 14.26
N ASP A 401 -21.48 -4.19 13.24
CA ASP A 401 -20.79 -5.47 13.24
C ASP A 401 -19.31 -5.31 12.90
N ALA A 402 -18.98 -4.31 12.06
CA ALA A 402 -17.60 -3.88 11.86
C ALA A 402 -17.44 -2.39 11.51
N ILE A 403 -16.25 -1.87 11.74
CA ILE A 403 -15.84 -0.51 11.41
C ILE A 403 -14.80 -0.55 10.29
N PHE A 404 -15.04 0.19 9.21
CA PHE A 404 -14.06 0.42 8.16
C PHE A 404 -13.34 1.74 8.45
N VAL A 405 -12.02 1.69 8.54
CA VAL A 405 -11.18 2.88 8.70
C VAL A 405 -10.38 3.06 7.41
N ASP A 406 -10.76 4.05 6.61
CA ASP A 406 -10.09 4.38 5.35
C ASP A 406 -9.04 5.49 5.55
N GLU A 407 -7.99 5.44 4.74
CA GLU A 407 -6.74 6.21 4.94
C GLU A 407 -6.17 6.05 6.36
N ALA A 408 -6.17 4.80 6.85
CA ALA A 408 -5.77 4.48 8.22
C ALA A 408 -4.33 4.94 8.54
N GLN A 409 -3.42 5.04 7.56
CA GLN A 409 -2.05 5.51 7.77
C GLN A 409 -1.97 6.93 8.38
N ASP A 410 -3.03 7.74 8.24
CA ASP A 410 -3.08 9.13 8.69
C ASP A 410 -3.84 9.30 10.01
N CYS A 411 -4.22 8.20 10.69
CA CYS A 411 -4.84 8.27 12.01
C CYS A 411 -3.83 8.71 13.09
N THR A 412 -4.28 9.58 13.99
CA THR A 412 -3.53 9.95 15.20
C THR A 412 -3.67 8.88 16.28
N PRO A 413 -2.72 8.76 17.23
CA PRO A 413 -2.85 7.85 18.36
C PRO A 413 -4.19 7.97 19.12
N ALA A 414 -4.75 9.17 19.26
CA ALA A 414 -6.08 9.38 19.83
C ALA A 414 -7.19 8.65 19.05
N ILE A 415 -7.17 8.72 17.72
CA ILE A 415 -8.11 8.01 16.86
C ILE A 415 -7.90 6.50 16.95
N VAL A 416 -6.64 6.05 16.98
CA VAL A 416 -6.30 4.64 17.12
C VAL A 416 -6.81 4.08 18.44
N ASP A 417 -6.71 4.82 19.53
CA ASP A 417 -7.24 4.44 20.85
C ASP A 417 -8.77 4.25 20.82
N ILE A 418 -9.49 5.17 20.16
CA ILE A 418 -10.93 5.03 19.94
C ILE A 418 -11.23 3.77 19.13
N VAL A 419 -10.54 3.54 18.01
CA VAL A 419 -10.80 2.38 17.14
C VAL A 419 -10.51 1.07 17.88
N ARG A 420 -9.38 0.99 18.61
CA ARG A 420 -8.97 -0.24 19.33
C ARG A 420 -9.85 -0.57 20.53
N SER A 421 -10.53 0.41 21.11
CA SER A 421 -11.46 0.17 22.21
C SER A 421 -12.80 -0.40 21.76
N GLN A 422 -13.03 -0.59 20.46
CA GLN A 422 -14.28 -1.17 19.95
C GLN A 422 -14.28 -2.70 20.02
N THR A 423 -15.45 -3.30 20.28
CA THR A 423 -15.61 -4.75 20.41
C THR A 423 -16.02 -5.45 19.11
N CYS A 424 -16.47 -4.67 18.12
CA CYS A 424 -16.85 -5.18 16.80
C CYS A 424 -15.60 -5.46 15.94
N GLY A 425 -15.81 -5.99 14.73
CA GLY A 425 -14.72 -6.18 13.79
C GLY A 425 -14.14 -4.84 13.30
N ILE A 426 -12.86 -4.80 12.95
CA ILE A 426 -12.20 -3.59 12.46
C ILE A 426 -11.48 -3.93 11.16
N ILE A 427 -11.75 -3.17 10.10
CA ILE A 427 -11.03 -3.26 8.83
C ILE A 427 -10.30 -1.94 8.60
N LEU A 428 -8.97 -1.96 8.74
CA LEU A 428 -8.09 -0.83 8.48
C LEU A 428 -7.61 -0.92 7.04
N VAL A 429 -7.90 0.07 6.20
CA VAL A 429 -7.42 0.15 4.83
C VAL A 429 -6.64 1.44 4.59
N GLY A 430 -5.56 1.36 3.84
CA GLY A 430 -4.78 2.54 3.51
C GLY A 430 -3.49 2.21 2.77
N ASP A 431 -2.77 3.25 2.38
CA ASP A 431 -1.45 3.13 1.77
C ASP A 431 -0.38 3.59 2.76
N PRO A 432 0.42 2.68 3.35
CA PRO A 432 1.43 3.05 4.33
C PRO A 432 2.53 3.95 3.74
N HIS A 433 2.63 4.06 2.42
CA HIS A 433 3.61 4.88 1.74
C HIS A 433 3.09 6.28 1.38
N GLN A 434 1.79 6.54 1.56
CA GLN A 434 1.14 7.85 1.35
C GLN A 434 0.86 8.61 2.65
N GLN A 435 1.53 8.25 3.75
CA GLN A 435 1.42 9.01 4.99
C GLN A 435 2.02 10.41 4.83
N ILE A 436 1.17 11.44 4.87
CA ILE A 436 1.57 12.84 4.71
C ILE A 436 1.11 13.74 5.87
N TYR A 437 0.32 13.21 6.81
CA TYR A 437 -0.21 13.98 7.94
C TYR A 437 0.62 13.89 9.22
N THR A 438 1.90 13.47 9.15
CA THR A 438 2.79 13.36 10.33
C THR A 438 2.94 14.68 11.09
N PHE A 439 2.85 15.83 10.41
CA PHE A 439 2.88 17.16 11.04
C PHE A 439 1.68 17.43 11.98
N ARG A 440 0.63 16.60 11.94
CA ARG A 440 -0.52 16.62 12.85
C ARG A 440 -0.43 15.55 13.95
N GLY A 441 0.71 14.89 14.10
CA GLY A 441 0.89 13.78 15.06
C GLY A 441 0.33 12.44 14.57
N ALA A 442 0.01 12.31 13.28
CA ALA A 442 -0.35 11.01 12.71
C ALA A 442 0.84 10.04 12.76
N VAL A 443 0.58 8.82 13.25
CA VAL A 443 1.54 7.72 13.28
C VAL A 443 1.02 6.65 12.33
N ASN A 444 1.92 5.93 11.64
CA ASN A 444 1.50 5.00 10.61
C ASN A 444 0.80 3.78 11.24
N THR A 445 -0.52 3.92 11.38
CA THR A 445 -1.40 3.00 12.10
C THR A 445 -1.40 1.61 11.47
N LEU A 446 -1.20 1.56 10.15
CA LEU A 446 -1.08 0.31 9.41
C LEU A 446 0.13 -0.52 9.84
N TYR A 447 1.18 0.07 10.41
CA TYR A 447 2.30 -0.67 11.01
C TYR A 447 2.16 -0.87 12.51
N SER A 448 1.65 0.12 13.25
CA SER A 448 1.65 0.08 14.72
C SER A 448 0.57 -0.79 15.36
N VAL A 449 -0.59 -0.97 14.72
CA VAL A 449 -1.72 -1.68 15.33
C VAL A 449 -1.56 -3.19 15.22
N PRO A 450 -1.67 -3.99 16.29
CA PRO A 450 -1.73 -5.46 16.16
C PRO A 450 -2.90 -5.89 15.28
N HIS A 451 -2.71 -6.95 14.48
CA HIS A 451 -3.74 -7.42 13.55
C HIS A 451 -3.89 -8.93 13.62
N THR A 452 -5.09 -9.40 13.32
CA THR A 452 -5.40 -10.82 13.16
C THR A 452 -5.11 -11.29 11.75
N HIS A 453 -5.36 -10.44 10.75
CA HIS A 453 -5.22 -10.77 9.33
C HIS A 453 -4.66 -9.57 8.56
N VAL A 454 -3.86 -9.85 7.54
CA VAL A 454 -3.32 -8.84 6.62
C VAL A 454 -3.53 -9.27 5.18
N TYR A 455 -4.08 -8.36 4.39
CA TYR A 455 -4.27 -8.47 2.97
C TYR A 455 -3.51 -7.36 2.25
N TYR A 456 -3.23 -7.57 0.98
CA TYR A 456 -2.51 -6.62 0.14
C TYR A 456 -3.32 -6.33 -1.12
N LEU A 457 -3.31 -5.07 -1.56
CA LEU A 457 -3.82 -4.66 -2.87
C LEU A 457 -2.67 -4.03 -3.64
N THR A 458 -2.25 -4.66 -4.74
CA THR A 458 -1.02 -4.31 -5.47
C THR A 458 -1.26 -3.78 -6.88
N GLN A 459 -2.39 -4.12 -7.50
CA GLN A 459 -2.76 -3.66 -8.85
C GLN A 459 -3.55 -2.36 -8.83
N SER A 460 -2.96 -1.30 -9.40
CA SER A 460 -3.58 0.01 -9.60
C SER A 460 -4.50 0.01 -10.82
N PHE A 461 -5.68 0.58 -10.70
CA PHE A 461 -6.61 0.83 -11.81
C PHE A 461 -6.53 2.25 -12.35
N ARG A 462 -5.59 3.06 -11.84
CA ARG A 462 -5.45 4.48 -12.18
C ARG A 462 -4.46 4.73 -13.31
N PHE A 463 -3.45 3.87 -13.43
CA PHE A 463 -2.34 4.06 -14.35
C PHE A 463 -1.75 2.72 -14.80
N GLY A 464 -1.22 2.71 -16.02
CA GLY A 464 -0.63 1.53 -16.64
C GLY A 464 0.78 1.17 -16.13
N PRO A 465 1.39 0.11 -16.70
CA PRO A 465 2.62 -0.50 -16.20
C PRO A 465 3.82 0.45 -16.14
N GLU A 466 3.91 1.42 -17.05
CA GLU A 466 5.07 2.32 -17.14
C GLU A 466 5.14 3.31 -15.97
N ILE A 467 4.00 3.86 -15.57
CA ILE A 467 3.90 4.73 -14.39
C ILE A 467 4.07 3.90 -13.11
N ALA A 468 3.48 2.70 -13.08
CA ALA A 468 3.62 1.77 -11.97
C ALA A 468 5.08 1.37 -11.73
N TYR A 469 5.87 1.16 -12.80
CA TYR A 469 7.30 0.91 -12.71
C TYR A 469 8.06 2.05 -12.01
N VAL A 470 7.79 3.29 -12.41
CA VAL A 470 8.42 4.47 -11.78
C VAL A 470 8.05 4.54 -10.30
N GLY A 471 6.76 4.36 -9.98
CA GLY A 471 6.28 4.32 -8.59
C GLY A 471 6.95 3.21 -7.76
N ALA A 472 7.01 1.99 -8.28
CA ALA A 472 7.67 0.86 -7.63
C ALA A 472 9.17 1.12 -7.44
N THR A 473 9.84 1.74 -8.41
CA THR A 473 11.26 2.08 -8.33
C THR A 473 11.54 3.12 -7.26
N ILE A 474 10.71 4.16 -7.14
CA ILE A 474 10.82 5.16 -6.07
C ILE A 474 10.60 4.52 -4.69
N LEU A 475 9.60 3.65 -4.55
CA LEU A 475 9.34 2.93 -3.31
C LEU A 475 10.52 2.04 -2.90
N ASP A 476 11.16 1.40 -3.87
CA ASP A 476 12.33 0.57 -3.62
C ASP A 476 13.55 1.42 -3.22
N VAL A 477 13.91 2.43 -4.02
CA VAL A 477 15.10 3.24 -3.75
C VAL A 477 14.97 4.03 -2.45
N CYS A 478 13.82 4.67 -2.21
CA CYS A 478 13.63 5.54 -1.05
C CYS A 478 13.20 4.80 0.21
N LYS A 479 12.47 3.69 0.09
CA LYS A 479 11.85 2.98 1.24
C LYS A 479 12.23 1.49 1.33
N ARG A 480 13.08 0.98 0.42
CA ARG A 480 13.52 -0.43 0.35
C ARG A 480 12.38 -1.44 0.26
N ILE A 481 11.27 -1.05 -0.35
CA ILE A 481 10.12 -1.93 -0.56
C ILE A 481 10.36 -2.80 -1.78
N ARG A 482 10.68 -4.08 -1.55
CA ARG A 482 10.99 -5.08 -2.60
C ARG A 482 10.15 -6.35 -2.52
N ASN A 483 9.50 -6.60 -1.39
CA ASN A 483 8.69 -7.80 -1.15
C ASN A 483 7.30 -7.75 -1.81
N LYS A 484 6.87 -6.55 -2.23
CA LYS A 484 5.61 -6.30 -2.95
C LYS A 484 5.88 -5.29 -4.05
N THR A 485 5.24 -5.46 -5.19
CA THR A 485 5.45 -4.63 -6.38
C THR A 485 4.13 -4.01 -6.80
N LEU A 486 4.13 -2.69 -7.02
CA LEU A 486 3.00 -1.96 -7.58
C LEU A 486 2.84 -2.34 -9.05
N VAL A 487 1.64 -2.80 -9.42
CA VAL A 487 1.31 -3.25 -10.78
C VAL A 487 0.34 -2.26 -11.40
N GLY A 488 0.56 -1.83 -12.64
CA GLY A 488 -0.36 -0.95 -13.37
C GLY A 488 -1.39 -1.71 -14.19
N GLY A 489 -2.67 -1.50 -13.93
CA GLY A 489 -3.78 -2.21 -14.56
C GLY A 489 -4.15 -1.72 -15.95
#